data_AF-A0A1J4UIE6-F1
#
_entry.id   AF-A0A1J4UIE6-F1
#
_cell.length_a   1.000
_cell.length_b   1.000
_cell.length_c   1.000
_cell.angle_alpha   90.00
_cell.angle_beta   90.00
_cell.angle_gamma   90.00
#
_symmetry.space_group_name_H-M   'P 1'
#
loop_
_entity.id
_entity.type
_entity.pdbx_description
1 polymer ?
#
loop_
_entity_poly.entity_id
_entity_poly.type
_entity_poly.pdbx_seq_one_letter_code
_entity_poly.pdbx_strand_id
1 'polypeptide(L)'
;MLLDEVTSVRDWEGWLVRNHELLKGRLRLIVSSSRKSLVLPSRPLRGGILSFELFPLSFSEFLSFKAVVVEKTVAGKGGVERAFAEYLKFGGFPEVVLAVDETDKVSILNSYFKDVVGLDVAEASGTEPVLAGSFGKYVLQTTYFSASKCLDFFKSVGHRIGKEKILQLEKYSEYGYSFFFSTIFFRVAKDRAQYPCKAYACDTGFYYALTGRVDLSRLYECAAFLGLRRRMSGRKGLYYWKNKAGLEVDLVVSEGIGVEAVYQVACDLSGGKNGGQGKTRFGGVWVGTQAGKNVYFDG
;
A
#
# COMPACT_ATOMS: atom_id res chain seq x y z
N MET A 1 29.57 -1.97 -2.49
CA MET A 1 29.11 -3.26 -1.92
C MET A 1 27.61 -3.18 -1.73
N LEU A 2 26.90 -4.23 -2.12
CA LEU A 2 25.45 -4.38 -1.93
C LEU A 2 25.21 -5.40 -0.83
N LEU A 3 24.39 -5.06 0.16
CA LEU A 3 23.98 -5.97 1.22
C LEU A 3 22.47 -6.10 1.21
N ASP A 4 21.99 -7.33 1.06
CA ASP A 4 20.57 -7.61 1.07
C ASP A 4 20.09 -7.89 2.50
N GLU A 5 18.86 -7.46 2.82
CA GLU A 5 18.19 -7.68 4.10
C GLU A 5 19.05 -7.40 5.34
N VAL A 6 19.72 -6.24 5.34
CA VAL A 6 20.73 -5.87 6.35
C VAL A 6 20.17 -5.90 7.79
N THR A 7 18.87 -5.63 7.95
CA THR A 7 18.16 -5.61 9.24
C THR A 7 17.91 -6.98 9.86
N SER A 8 18.19 -8.07 9.13
CA SER A 8 18.13 -9.43 9.67
C SER A 8 19.32 -9.75 10.59
N VAL A 9 20.43 -9.01 10.45
CA VAL A 9 21.68 -9.25 11.16
C VAL A 9 21.74 -8.47 12.47
N ARG A 10 22.32 -9.07 13.52
CA ARG A 10 22.56 -8.38 14.80
C ARG A 10 23.63 -7.29 14.64
N ASP A 11 23.46 -6.16 15.34
CA ASP A 11 24.36 -5.00 15.26
C ASP A 11 24.60 -4.47 13.83
N TRP A 12 23.62 -4.63 12.94
CA TRP A 12 23.73 -4.16 11.56
C TRP A 12 24.01 -2.65 11.49
N GLU A 13 23.41 -1.87 12.40
CA GLU A 13 23.60 -0.42 12.46
C GLU A 13 25.03 -0.03 12.81
N GLY A 14 25.58 -0.62 13.88
CA GLY A 14 26.96 -0.37 14.29
C GLY A 14 27.96 -0.82 13.24
N TRP A 15 27.69 -1.95 12.59
CA TRP A 15 28.52 -2.45 11.49
C TRP A 15 28.55 -1.48 10.31
N LEU A 16 27.40 -0.93 9.90
CA LEU A 16 27.34 0.05 8.81
C LEU A 16 28.12 1.32 9.15
N VAL A 17 27.94 1.87 10.36
CA VAL A 17 28.67 3.07 10.80
C VAL A 17 30.18 2.84 10.79
N ARG A 18 30.65 1.74 11.40
CA ARG A 18 32.08 1.42 11.45
C ARG A 18 32.68 1.30 10.05
N ASN A 19 32.03 0.57 9.15
CA ASN A 19 32.54 0.37 7.79
C ASN A 19 32.47 1.65 6.95
N HIS A 20 31.42 2.46 7.12
CA HIS A 20 31.32 3.74 6.43
C HIS A 20 32.45 4.69 6.80
N GLU A 21 32.77 4.81 8.10
CA GLU A 21 33.84 5.70 8.57
C GLU A 21 35.23 5.17 8.20
N LEU A 22 35.49 3.87 8.39
CA LEU A 22 36.80 3.27 8.08
C LEU A 22 37.13 3.29 6.59
N LEU A 23 36.12 3.20 5.72
CA LEU A 23 36.28 3.08 4.26
C LEU A 23 35.75 4.30 3.51
N LYS A 24 35.65 5.44 4.19
CA LYS A 24 35.13 6.68 3.65
C LYS A 24 35.88 7.08 2.37
N GLY A 25 35.13 7.35 1.30
CA GLY A 25 35.67 7.69 -0.02
C GLY A 25 36.21 6.52 -0.84
N ARG A 26 36.32 5.31 -0.26
CA ARG A 26 36.77 4.08 -0.95
C ARG A 26 35.65 3.09 -1.21
N LEU A 27 34.65 3.06 -0.31
CA LEU A 27 33.53 2.13 -0.40
C LEU A 27 32.19 2.86 -0.30
N ARG A 28 31.31 2.60 -1.26
CA ARG A 28 29.88 2.94 -1.16
C ARG A 28 29.09 1.70 -0.71
N LEU A 29 28.29 1.88 0.33
CA LEU A 29 27.39 0.86 0.85
C LEU A 29 26.00 1.10 0.26
N ILE A 30 25.44 0.09 -0.38
CA ILE A 30 24.03 0.03 -0.80
C ILE A 30 23.42 -1.11 0.01
N VAL A 31 22.31 -0.83 0.68
CA VAL A 31 21.65 -1.79 1.57
C VAL A 31 20.16 -1.84 1.27
N SER A 32 19.55 -3.00 1.44
CA SER A 32 18.10 -3.19 1.37
C SER A 32 17.56 -3.73 2.70
N SER A 33 16.25 -3.58 2.88
CA SER A 33 15.49 -4.16 3.98
C SER A 33 14.01 -4.07 3.66
N SER A 34 13.26 -5.12 4.00
CA SER A 34 11.79 -5.13 4.03
C SER A 34 11.21 -4.47 5.29
N ARG A 35 12.04 -3.97 6.22
CA ARG A 35 11.65 -3.41 7.52
C ARG A 35 11.85 -1.89 7.55
N LYS A 36 10.83 -1.17 8.03
CA LYS A 36 10.85 0.30 8.21
C LYS A 36 11.96 0.81 9.15
N SER A 37 12.59 -0.05 9.95
CA SER A 37 13.76 0.32 10.77
C SER A 37 14.94 0.82 9.94
N LEU A 38 15.06 0.44 8.67
CA LEU A 38 16.09 1.00 7.77
C LEU A 38 15.80 2.47 7.43
N VAL A 39 14.52 2.85 7.31
CA VAL A 39 14.07 4.22 7.02
C VAL A 39 14.05 5.09 8.28
N LEU A 40 13.80 4.48 9.44
CA LEU A 40 13.83 5.13 10.76
C LEU A 40 14.93 4.53 11.66
N PRO A 41 16.21 4.66 11.27
CA PRO A 41 17.30 4.02 11.97
C PRO A 41 17.57 4.65 13.34
N SER A 42 18.28 3.92 14.20
CA SER A 42 18.68 4.44 15.51
C SER A 42 19.72 5.56 15.39
N ARG A 43 20.05 6.19 16.53
CA ARG A 43 20.86 7.43 16.59
C ARG A 43 22.12 7.43 15.72
N PRO A 44 22.94 6.36 15.69
CA PRO A 44 24.22 6.35 14.99
C PRO A 44 24.11 6.53 13.47
N LEU A 45 22.99 6.17 12.85
CA LEU A 45 22.79 6.23 11.40
C LEU A 45 21.86 7.38 10.96
N ARG A 46 21.27 8.11 11.90
CA ARG A 46 20.37 9.22 11.56
C ARG A 46 21.12 10.33 10.83
N GLY A 47 20.60 10.71 9.66
CA GLY A 47 21.21 11.71 8.78
C GLY A 47 22.34 11.18 7.90
N GLY A 48 22.80 9.94 8.09
CA GLY A 48 23.82 9.29 7.27
C GLY A 48 23.26 8.34 6.20
N ILE A 49 21.94 8.08 6.22
CA ILE A 49 21.27 7.20 5.26
C ILE A 49 20.41 8.03 4.31
N LEU A 50 20.61 7.81 3.02
CA LEU A 50 19.67 8.20 1.97
C LEU A 50 18.80 6.97 1.64
N SER A 51 17.55 6.99 2.10
CA SER A 51 16.61 5.89 1.90
C SER A 51 15.70 6.14 0.70
N PHE A 52 15.35 5.06 0.02
CA PHE A 52 14.37 5.03 -1.06
C PHE A 52 13.35 3.95 -0.74
N GLU A 53 12.06 4.29 -0.74
CA GLU A 53 11.00 3.29 -0.61
C GLU A 53 10.77 2.62 -1.96
N LEU A 54 10.91 1.29 -2.01
CA LEU A 54 10.60 0.49 -3.19
C LEU A 54 9.23 -0.15 -3.04
N PHE A 55 8.41 -0.02 -4.07
CA PHE A 55 7.09 -0.61 -4.16
C PHE A 55 7.09 -1.68 -5.26
N PRO A 56 6.05 -2.53 -5.36
CA PRO A 56 5.81 -3.35 -6.56
C PRO A 56 5.81 -2.51 -7.84
N LEU A 57 5.68 -3.06 -9.03
CA LEU A 57 5.61 -2.25 -10.25
C LEU A 57 4.41 -1.28 -10.22
N SER A 58 4.64 -0.04 -10.63
CA SER A 58 3.57 0.88 -11.03
C SER A 58 2.92 0.37 -12.32
N PHE A 59 1.75 0.90 -12.68
CA PHE A 59 1.08 0.45 -13.91
C PHE A 59 1.90 0.73 -15.18
N SER A 60 2.64 1.86 -15.23
CA SER A 60 3.54 2.16 -16.36
C SER A 60 4.69 1.14 -16.46
N GLU A 61 5.28 0.77 -15.32
CA GLU A 61 6.29 -0.29 -15.27
C GLU A 61 5.70 -1.66 -15.60
N PHE A 62 4.47 -1.95 -15.17
CA PHE A 62 3.74 -3.18 -15.54
C PHE A 62 3.57 -3.29 -17.06
N LEU A 63 3.14 -2.21 -17.74
CA LEU A 63 3.02 -2.19 -19.20
C LEU A 63 4.37 -2.47 -19.87
N SER A 64 5.45 -1.90 -19.33
CA SER A 64 6.81 -2.13 -19.81
C SER A 64 7.23 -3.60 -19.64
N PHE A 65 6.97 -4.21 -18.48
CA PHE A 65 7.24 -5.63 -18.21
C PHE A 65 6.45 -6.56 -19.13
N LYS A 66 5.24 -6.16 -19.52
CA LYS A 66 4.35 -6.91 -20.41
C LYS A 66 4.55 -6.58 -21.89
N ALA A 67 5.49 -5.69 -22.21
CA ALA A 67 5.74 -5.18 -23.56
C ALA A 67 4.45 -4.67 -24.26
N VAL A 68 3.54 -4.04 -23.51
CA VAL A 68 2.29 -3.48 -24.05
C VAL A 68 2.56 -2.06 -24.55
N VAL A 69 2.39 -1.86 -25.86
CA VAL A 69 2.58 -0.54 -26.49
C VAL A 69 1.33 0.32 -26.27
N VAL A 70 1.53 1.55 -25.77
CA VAL A 70 0.45 2.53 -25.57
C VAL A 70 0.19 3.26 -26.89
N GLU A 71 -0.84 2.84 -27.62
CA GLU A 71 -1.27 3.49 -28.85
C GLU A 71 -2.65 4.15 -28.71
N LYS A 72 -2.88 5.23 -29.47
CA LYS A 72 -4.17 5.94 -29.49
C LYS A 72 -5.25 5.24 -30.34
N THR A 73 -4.91 4.12 -30.98
CA THR A 73 -5.81 3.28 -31.76
C THR A 73 -6.86 2.62 -30.86
N VAL A 74 -7.98 2.16 -31.45
CA VAL A 74 -9.00 1.41 -30.69
C VAL A 74 -8.40 0.11 -30.13
N ALA A 75 -7.61 -0.59 -30.94
CA ALA A 75 -6.92 -1.82 -30.55
C ALA A 75 -5.90 -1.58 -29.41
N GLY A 76 -5.09 -0.52 -29.52
CA GLY A 76 -4.13 -0.13 -28.47
C GLY A 76 -4.81 0.17 -27.15
N LYS A 77 -5.93 0.93 -27.17
CA LYS A 77 -6.74 1.20 -25.98
C LYS A 77 -7.27 -0.07 -25.33
N GLY A 78 -7.82 -1.00 -26.13
CA GLY A 78 -8.27 -2.29 -25.62
C GLY A 78 -7.14 -3.17 -25.08
N GLY A 79 -5.91 -3.01 -25.59
CA GLY A 79 -4.72 -3.64 -25.02
C GLY A 79 -4.40 -3.10 -23.61
N VAL A 80 -4.35 -1.78 -23.46
CA VAL A 80 -4.08 -1.12 -22.17
C VAL A 80 -5.18 -1.41 -21.15
N GLU A 81 -6.46 -1.40 -21.55
CA GLU A 81 -7.58 -1.72 -20.66
C GLU A 81 -7.52 -3.16 -20.12
N ARG A 82 -7.15 -4.13 -20.97
CA ARG A 82 -6.93 -5.52 -20.53
C ARG A 82 -5.74 -5.63 -19.58
N ALA A 83 -4.64 -4.95 -19.90
CA ALA A 83 -3.47 -4.91 -19.03
C ALA A 83 -3.78 -4.27 -17.67
N PHE A 84 -4.62 -3.23 -17.64
CA PHE A 84 -5.05 -2.60 -16.39
C PHE A 84 -5.96 -3.51 -15.56
N ALA A 85 -6.88 -4.23 -16.19
CA ALA A 85 -7.70 -5.23 -15.50
C ALA A 85 -6.83 -6.34 -14.88
N GLU A 86 -5.79 -6.80 -15.60
CA GLU A 86 -4.82 -7.75 -15.08
C GLU A 86 -4.02 -7.18 -13.90
N TYR A 87 -3.51 -5.95 -14.02
CA TYR A 87 -2.79 -5.23 -12.96
C TYR A 87 -3.65 -5.08 -11.70
N LEU A 88 -4.92 -4.71 -11.83
CA LEU A 88 -5.82 -4.61 -10.68
C LEU A 88 -6.06 -5.98 -10.02
N LYS A 89 -6.23 -7.04 -10.83
CA LYS A 89 -6.52 -8.38 -10.32
C LYS A 89 -5.32 -9.07 -9.68
N PHE A 90 -4.14 -8.96 -10.28
CA PHE A 90 -2.94 -9.72 -9.88
C PHE A 90 -1.81 -8.86 -9.33
N GLY A 91 -1.89 -7.54 -9.47
CA GLY A 91 -0.91 -6.64 -8.89
C GLY A 91 0.29 -6.34 -9.76
N GLY A 92 1.30 -5.77 -9.11
CA GLY A 92 2.54 -5.30 -9.73
C GLY A 92 3.79 -6.04 -9.27
N PHE A 93 3.72 -7.10 -8.46
CA PHE A 93 4.93 -7.83 -8.07
C PHE A 93 5.64 -8.40 -9.32
N PRO A 94 6.93 -8.09 -9.56
CA PRO A 94 7.61 -8.46 -10.81
C PRO A 94 7.49 -9.94 -11.19
N GLU A 95 7.69 -10.86 -10.23
CA GLU A 95 7.57 -12.31 -10.47
C GLU A 95 6.13 -12.72 -10.87
N VAL A 96 5.14 -12.10 -10.24
CA VAL A 96 3.71 -12.31 -10.56
C VAL A 96 3.37 -11.78 -11.95
N VAL A 97 3.92 -10.61 -12.34
CA VAL A 97 3.69 -10.03 -13.66
C VAL A 97 4.29 -10.89 -14.77
N LEU A 98 5.46 -11.50 -14.50
CA LEU A 98 6.17 -12.38 -15.44
C LEU A 98 5.56 -13.79 -15.53
N ALA A 99 4.81 -14.23 -14.52
CA ALA A 99 4.13 -15.51 -14.57
C ALA A 99 3.10 -15.56 -15.71
N VAL A 100 3.07 -16.70 -16.42
CA VAL A 100 2.20 -16.89 -17.59
C VAL A 100 0.77 -17.22 -17.13
N ASP A 101 0.64 -18.21 -16.26
CA ASP A 101 -0.67 -18.74 -15.83
C ASP A 101 -1.23 -18.01 -14.61
N GLU A 102 -2.55 -17.82 -14.58
CA GLU A 102 -3.23 -17.18 -13.44
C GLU A 102 -3.06 -18.00 -12.15
N THR A 103 -3.00 -19.33 -12.25
CA THR A 103 -2.79 -20.22 -11.09
C THR A 103 -1.43 -20.00 -10.44
N ASP A 104 -0.38 -19.82 -11.25
CA ASP A 104 0.97 -19.52 -10.75
C ASP A 104 1.01 -18.15 -10.07
N LYS A 105 0.37 -17.14 -10.67
CA LYS A 105 0.22 -15.80 -10.05
C LYS A 105 -0.39 -15.90 -8.67
N VAL A 106 -1.50 -16.62 -8.55
CA VAL A 106 -2.19 -16.83 -7.26
C VAL A 106 -1.31 -17.60 -6.29
N SER A 107 -0.56 -18.61 -6.75
CA SER A 107 0.36 -19.39 -5.91
C SER A 107 1.49 -18.52 -5.34
N ILE A 108 2.14 -17.72 -6.19
CA ILE A 108 3.21 -16.78 -5.80
C ILE A 108 2.68 -15.75 -4.79
N LEU A 109 1.53 -15.12 -5.08
CA LEU A 109 0.90 -14.16 -4.17
C LEU A 109 0.54 -14.79 -2.80
N ASN A 110 0.05 -16.04 -2.79
CA ASN A 110 -0.22 -16.75 -1.55
C ASN A 110 1.08 -17.06 -0.77
N SER A 111 2.17 -17.40 -1.46
CA SER A 111 3.49 -17.57 -0.82
C SER A 111 3.97 -16.26 -0.20
N TYR A 112 3.96 -15.17 -0.95
CA TYR A 112 4.37 -13.85 -0.44
C TYR A 112 3.54 -13.42 0.76
N PHE A 113 2.22 -13.62 0.72
CA PHE A 113 1.37 -13.33 1.87
C PHE A 113 1.72 -14.19 3.08
N LYS A 114 1.97 -15.49 2.88
CA LYS A 114 2.36 -16.39 3.96
C LYS A 114 3.70 -15.98 4.58
N ASP A 115 4.69 -15.63 3.76
CA ASP A 115 6.02 -15.31 4.24
C ASP A 115 6.03 -13.94 4.92
N VAL A 116 5.55 -12.89 4.23
CA VAL A 116 5.58 -11.53 4.76
C VAL A 116 4.57 -11.32 5.88
N VAL A 117 3.30 -11.66 5.67
CA VAL A 117 2.25 -11.42 6.67
C VAL A 117 2.17 -12.56 7.68
N GLY A 118 2.31 -13.80 7.23
CA GLY A 118 2.22 -14.96 8.11
C GLY A 118 3.46 -15.15 8.99
N LEU A 119 4.68 -14.98 8.47
CA LEU A 119 5.90 -15.23 9.25
C LEU A 119 6.51 -13.95 9.80
N ASP A 120 6.83 -12.96 8.95
CA ASP A 120 7.59 -11.78 9.40
C ASP A 120 6.78 -10.90 10.36
N VAL A 121 5.51 -10.63 10.05
CA VAL A 121 4.63 -9.87 10.95
C VAL A 121 4.35 -10.64 12.23
N ALA A 122 4.23 -11.98 12.17
CA ALA A 122 4.03 -12.80 13.36
C ALA A 122 5.24 -12.75 14.28
N GLU A 123 6.44 -12.93 13.74
CA GLU A 123 7.71 -12.83 14.47
C GLU A 123 7.84 -11.44 15.12
N ALA A 124 7.68 -10.37 14.35
CA ALA A 124 7.83 -9.01 14.84
C ALA A 124 6.81 -8.64 15.91
N SER A 125 5.58 -9.15 15.81
CA SER A 125 4.50 -8.90 16.77
C SER A 125 4.50 -9.83 17.98
N GLY A 126 5.33 -10.87 18.00
CA GLY A 126 5.28 -11.93 19.02
C GLY A 126 3.95 -12.70 19.01
N THR A 127 3.38 -12.91 17.83
CA THR A 127 2.14 -13.67 17.63
C THR A 127 2.40 -14.94 16.83
N GLU A 128 1.42 -15.85 16.82
CA GLU A 128 1.52 -17.08 16.04
C GLU A 128 1.24 -16.80 14.55
N PRO A 129 1.94 -17.45 13.60
CA PRO A 129 1.74 -17.24 12.17
C PRO A 129 0.30 -17.37 11.68
N VAL A 130 -0.45 -18.31 12.27
CA VAL A 130 -1.86 -18.51 11.95
C VAL A 130 -2.70 -17.28 12.31
N LEU A 131 -2.40 -16.62 13.44
CA LEU A 131 -3.11 -15.42 13.87
C LEU A 131 -2.75 -14.23 12.99
N ALA A 132 -1.48 -14.07 12.61
CA ALA A 132 -1.06 -13.01 11.70
C ALA A 132 -1.65 -13.18 10.29
N GLY A 133 -1.68 -14.41 9.77
CA GLY A 133 -2.35 -14.72 8.51
C GLY A 133 -3.86 -14.44 8.56
N SER A 134 -4.55 -14.82 9.65
CA SER A 134 -5.96 -14.49 9.87
C SER A 134 -6.20 -12.98 9.97
N PHE A 135 -5.29 -12.24 10.58
CA PHE A 135 -5.34 -10.79 10.66
C PHE A 135 -5.24 -10.17 9.26
N GLY A 136 -4.26 -10.57 8.45
CA GLY A 136 -4.11 -10.05 7.09
C GLY A 136 -5.33 -10.35 6.21
N LYS A 137 -5.90 -11.56 6.31
CA LYS A 137 -7.14 -11.92 5.60
C LYS A 137 -8.33 -11.05 6.04
N TYR A 138 -8.45 -10.78 7.34
CA TYR A 138 -9.46 -9.85 7.86
C TYR A 138 -9.28 -8.44 7.30
N VAL A 139 -8.04 -7.91 7.31
CA VAL A 139 -7.71 -6.58 6.77
C VAL A 139 -8.09 -6.49 5.29
N LEU A 140 -7.75 -7.50 4.48
CA LEU A 140 -8.08 -7.57 3.05
C LEU A 140 -9.59 -7.61 2.78
N GLN A 141 -10.42 -8.00 3.76
CA GLN A 141 -11.87 -8.11 3.61
C GLN A 141 -12.63 -6.90 4.18
N THR A 142 -12.01 -6.03 4.98
CA THR A 142 -12.65 -4.82 5.52
C THR A 142 -12.13 -3.54 4.88
N THR A 143 -13.03 -2.66 4.42
CA THR A 143 -12.64 -1.30 3.98
C THR A 143 -12.15 -0.46 5.15
N TYR A 144 -12.82 -0.60 6.30
CA TYR A 144 -12.58 0.16 7.52
C TYR A 144 -12.04 -0.75 8.62
N PHE A 145 -10.76 -0.61 8.90
CA PHE A 145 -10.11 -1.33 9.97
C PHE A 145 -10.31 -0.62 11.32
N SER A 146 -10.70 -1.37 12.34
CA SER A 146 -10.53 -0.95 13.73
C SER A 146 -10.10 -2.14 14.59
N ALA A 147 -9.16 -1.91 15.50
CA ALA A 147 -8.64 -2.95 16.38
C ALA A 147 -9.74 -3.61 17.23
N SER A 148 -10.77 -2.86 17.62
CA SER A 148 -11.92 -3.40 18.36
C SER A 148 -12.74 -4.37 17.51
N LYS A 149 -13.11 -4.00 16.27
CA LYS A 149 -13.88 -4.89 15.39
C LYS A 149 -13.07 -6.12 14.97
N CYS A 150 -11.76 -5.94 14.77
CA CYS A 150 -10.86 -7.05 14.48
C CYS A 150 -10.80 -8.02 15.68
N LEU A 151 -10.65 -7.50 16.90
CA LEU A 151 -10.70 -8.32 18.11
C LEU A 151 -12.01 -9.12 18.23
N ASP A 152 -13.15 -8.48 17.96
CA ASP A 152 -14.46 -9.14 18.01
C ASP A 152 -14.56 -10.28 16.97
N PHE A 153 -14.00 -10.07 15.77
CA PHE A 153 -13.86 -11.13 14.77
C PHE A 153 -13.04 -12.31 15.30
N PHE A 154 -11.85 -12.06 15.85
CA PHE A 154 -11.00 -13.13 16.41
C PHE A 154 -11.70 -13.92 17.52
N LYS A 155 -12.44 -13.24 18.39
CA LYS A 155 -13.25 -13.90 19.44
C LYS A 155 -14.36 -14.76 18.84
N SER A 156 -15.04 -14.28 17.81
CA SER A 156 -16.13 -15.03 17.16
C SER A 156 -15.67 -16.32 16.47
N VAL A 157 -14.42 -16.35 15.99
CA VAL A 157 -13.82 -17.55 15.38
C VAL A 157 -13.08 -18.43 16.40
N GLY A 158 -13.19 -18.12 17.70
CA GLY A 158 -12.69 -18.97 18.80
C GLY A 158 -11.27 -18.65 19.28
N HIS A 159 -10.63 -17.58 18.79
CA HIS A 159 -9.29 -17.20 19.26
C HIS A 159 -9.35 -16.37 20.56
N ARG A 160 -8.48 -16.71 21.51
CA ARG A 160 -8.29 -15.97 22.78
C ARG A 160 -7.10 -15.03 22.64
N ILE A 161 -7.33 -13.87 22.02
CA ILE A 161 -6.31 -12.85 21.78
C ILE A 161 -6.67 -11.53 22.48
N GLY A 162 -5.67 -10.81 22.98
CA GLY A 162 -5.85 -9.48 23.56
C GLY A 162 -5.83 -8.37 22.51
N LYS A 163 -6.46 -7.23 22.81
CA LYS A 163 -6.44 -6.05 21.91
C LYS A 163 -5.03 -5.56 21.61
N GLU A 164 -4.12 -5.66 22.59
CA GLU A 164 -2.72 -5.32 22.42
C GLU A 164 -2.06 -6.07 21.26
N LYS A 165 -2.28 -7.39 21.16
CA LYS A 165 -1.75 -8.19 20.04
C LYS A 165 -2.31 -7.76 18.69
N ILE A 166 -3.59 -7.37 18.62
CA ILE A 166 -4.18 -6.80 17.38
C ILE A 166 -3.48 -5.50 16.99
N LEU A 167 -3.19 -4.62 17.96
CA LEU A 167 -2.46 -3.37 17.72
C LEU A 167 -1.00 -3.62 17.31
N GLN A 168 -0.34 -4.66 17.86
CA GLN A 168 0.99 -5.06 17.40
C GLN A 168 0.95 -5.60 15.96
N LEU A 169 -0.03 -6.43 15.61
CA LEU A 169 -0.23 -6.92 14.25
C LEU A 169 -0.45 -5.76 13.26
N GLU A 170 -1.32 -4.80 13.59
CA GLU A 170 -1.50 -3.56 12.82
C GLU A 170 -0.18 -2.83 12.61
N LYS A 171 0.51 -2.48 13.71
CA LYS A 171 1.78 -1.75 13.68
C LYS A 171 2.85 -2.45 12.86
N TYR A 172 3.09 -3.74 13.10
CA TYR A 172 4.18 -4.45 12.43
C TYR A 172 3.86 -4.80 10.98
N SER A 173 2.58 -4.98 10.63
CA SER A 173 2.18 -5.11 9.23
C SER A 173 2.37 -3.81 8.43
N GLU A 174 2.24 -2.65 9.09
CA GLU A 174 2.60 -1.37 8.47
C GLU A 174 4.11 -1.14 8.41
N TYR A 175 4.85 -1.60 9.42
CA TYR A 175 6.32 -1.48 9.44
C TYR A 175 7.01 -2.44 8.45
N GLY A 176 6.37 -3.57 8.13
CA GLY A 176 6.79 -4.49 7.07
C GLY A 176 6.25 -4.14 5.69
N TYR A 177 5.64 -2.95 5.53
CA TYR A 177 5.03 -2.50 4.27
C TYR A 177 4.05 -3.52 3.67
N SER A 178 3.36 -4.33 4.49
CA SER A 178 2.35 -5.28 4.00
C SER A 178 0.99 -4.59 3.82
N PHE A 179 0.66 -3.70 4.76
CA PHE A 179 -0.55 -2.89 4.75
C PHE A 179 -0.24 -1.44 5.08
N PHE A 180 -1.09 -0.53 4.60
CA PHE A 180 -1.06 0.89 4.94
C PHE A 180 -2.39 1.30 5.54
N PHE A 181 -2.36 2.01 6.67
CA PHE A 181 -3.55 2.43 7.40
C PHE A 181 -3.74 3.94 7.29
N SER A 182 -4.63 4.35 6.38
CA SER A 182 -4.99 5.75 6.17
C SER A 182 -5.98 6.20 7.24
N THR A 183 -5.56 7.16 8.07
CA THR A 183 -6.42 7.75 9.10
C THR A 183 -7.35 8.80 8.51
N ILE A 184 -8.41 9.14 9.24
CA ILE A 184 -9.31 10.20 8.83
C ILE A 184 -8.63 11.58 8.91
N PHE A 185 -8.94 12.45 7.96
CA PHE A 185 -8.47 13.82 7.94
C PHE A 185 -9.23 14.63 8.99
N PHE A 186 -8.60 14.82 10.14
CA PHE A 186 -9.05 15.73 11.19
C PHE A 186 -7.91 16.66 11.61
N ARG A 187 -8.24 17.82 12.18
CA ARG A 187 -7.22 18.72 12.75
C ARG A 187 -6.70 18.25 14.11
N VAL A 188 -7.52 17.48 14.85
CA VAL A 188 -7.26 17.06 16.22
C VAL A 188 -6.82 15.59 16.25
N ALA A 189 -5.67 15.31 16.88
CA ALA A 189 -5.10 13.96 16.95
C ALA A 189 -5.99 12.95 17.69
N LYS A 190 -6.68 13.38 18.74
CA LYS A 190 -7.63 12.54 19.49
C LYS A 190 -8.75 12.02 18.58
N ASP A 191 -9.30 12.88 17.74
CA ASP A 191 -10.37 12.50 16.83
C ASP A 191 -9.84 11.52 15.78
N ARG A 192 -8.64 11.77 15.21
CA ARG A 192 -8.00 10.82 14.27
C ARG A 192 -7.87 9.40 14.85
N ALA A 193 -7.56 9.28 16.14
CA ALA A 193 -7.38 7.99 16.80
C ALA A 193 -8.68 7.24 17.11
N GLN A 194 -9.84 7.91 17.08
CA GLN A 194 -11.14 7.30 17.39
C GLN A 194 -11.85 6.71 16.15
N TYR A 195 -11.61 7.30 14.98
CA TYR A 195 -12.20 6.81 13.74
C TYR A 195 -11.43 5.60 13.21
N PRO A 196 -12.12 4.66 12.54
CA PRO A 196 -11.45 3.54 11.89
C PRO A 196 -10.49 4.03 10.79
N CYS A 197 -9.45 3.27 10.50
CA CYS A 197 -8.56 3.55 9.37
C CYS A 197 -9.10 2.90 8.10
N LYS A 198 -8.86 3.49 6.93
CA LYS A 198 -8.93 2.75 5.67
C LYS A 198 -7.66 1.93 5.50
N ALA A 199 -7.78 0.66 5.14
CA ALA A 199 -6.64 -0.25 5.03
C ALA A 199 -6.39 -0.70 3.58
N TYR A 200 -5.17 -0.45 3.11
CA TYR A 200 -4.72 -0.77 1.76
C TYR A 200 -3.60 -1.80 1.82
N ALA A 201 -3.67 -2.85 1.00
CA ALA A 201 -2.55 -3.75 0.81
C ALA A 201 -1.42 -3.04 0.02
N CYS A 202 -0.18 -3.49 0.19
CA CYS A 202 0.92 -2.93 -0.59
C CYS A 202 0.88 -3.25 -2.09
N ASP A 203 0.02 -4.19 -2.45
CA ASP A 203 -0.22 -4.62 -3.81
C ASP A 203 -1.68 -5.11 -3.95
N THR A 204 -2.32 -4.80 -5.09
CA THR A 204 -3.72 -5.16 -5.34
C THR A 204 -3.94 -6.65 -5.54
N GLY A 205 -2.91 -7.41 -5.95
CA GLY A 205 -2.97 -8.85 -6.18
C GLY A 205 -3.40 -9.64 -4.96
N PHE A 206 -3.08 -9.16 -3.75
CA PHE A 206 -3.46 -9.83 -2.51
C PHE A 206 -4.98 -9.92 -2.32
N TYR A 207 -5.78 -8.98 -2.84
CA TYR A 207 -7.22 -9.04 -2.69
C TYR A 207 -7.81 -10.27 -3.39
N TYR A 208 -7.49 -10.45 -4.68
CA TYR A 208 -8.02 -11.58 -5.44
C TYR A 208 -7.41 -12.91 -4.98
N ALA A 209 -6.09 -12.98 -4.82
CA ALA A 209 -5.40 -14.23 -4.51
C ALA A 209 -5.82 -14.84 -3.16
N LEU A 210 -6.17 -14.02 -2.16
CA LEU A 210 -6.48 -14.48 -0.80
C LEU A 210 -8.00 -14.57 -0.53
N THR A 211 -8.83 -13.82 -1.25
CA THR A 211 -10.29 -13.79 -1.03
C THR A 211 -11.09 -14.45 -2.16
N GLY A 212 -10.48 -14.65 -3.33
CA GLY A 212 -11.14 -15.13 -4.55
C GLY A 212 -12.13 -14.12 -5.16
N ARG A 213 -12.22 -12.89 -4.63
CA ARG A 213 -13.20 -11.88 -5.04
C ARG A 213 -12.52 -10.70 -5.71
N VAL A 214 -13.17 -10.18 -6.74
CA VAL A 214 -12.78 -8.93 -7.42
C VAL A 214 -13.77 -7.85 -7.02
N ASP A 215 -13.36 -6.98 -6.10
CA ASP A 215 -14.09 -5.75 -5.76
C ASP A 215 -13.42 -4.58 -6.47
N LEU A 216 -13.93 -4.21 -7.65
CA LEU A 216 -13.32 -3.17 -8.48
C LEU A 216 -13.20 -1.84 -7.74
N SER A 217 -14.22 -1.42 -7.00
CA SER A 217 -14.16 -0.16 -6.25
C SER A 217 -12.96 -0.14 -5.31
N ARG A 218 -12.76 -1.24 -4.57
CA ARG A 218 -11.64 -1.38 -3.64
C ARG A 218 -10.28 -1.48 -4.35
N LEU A 219 -10.20 -2.22 -5.45
CA LEU A 219 -8.96 -2.36 -6.23
C LEU A 219 -8.52 -1.02 -6.83
N TYR A 220 -9.46 -0.26 -7.39
CA TYR A 220 -9.19 1.08 -7.93
C TYR A 220 -8.73 2.03 -6.82
N GLU A 221 -9.41 2.04 -5.67
CA GLU A 221 -9.04 2.89 -4.54
C GLU A 221 -7.63 2.55 -4.03
N CYS A 222 -7.30 1.25 -3.91
CA CYS A 222 -5.97 0.79 -3.51
C CYS A 222 -4.90 1.17 -4.54
N ALA A 223 -5.15 0.97 -5.84
CA ALA A 223 -4.22 1.36 -6.89
C ALA A 223 -3.96 2.87 -6.91
N ALA A 224 -5.00 3.69 -6.71
CA ALA A 224 -4.88 5.14 -6.58
C ALA A 224 -4.08 5.53 -5.33
N PHE A 225 -4.36 4.90 -4.18
CA PHE A 225 -3.61 5.11 -2.94
C PHE A 225 -2.12 4.83 -3.13
N LEU A 226 -1.77 3.66 -3.69
CA LEU A 226 -0.38 3.26 -3.94
C LEU A 226 0.31 4.19 -4.94
N GLY A 227 -0.39 4.60 -6.01
CA GLY A 227 0.11 5.55 -7.00
C GLY A 227 0.45 6.91 -6.39
N LEU A 228 -0.43 7.44 -5.52
CA LEU A 228 -0.16 8.67 -4.79
C LEU A 228 1.00 8.48 -3.81
N ARG A 229 0.97 7.41 -3.00
CA ARG A 229 1.96 7.15 -1.94
C ARG A 229 3.39 7.06 -2.47
N ARG A 230 3.60 6.48 -3.65
CA ARG A 230 4.90 6.43 -4.35
C ARG A 230 5.49 7.81 -4.65
N ARG A 231 4.63 8.79 -4.93
CA ARG A 231 5.01 10.16 -5.30
C ARG A 231 5.11 11.08 -4.09
N MET A 232 4.74 10.60 -2.91
CA MET A 232 4.79 11.39 -1.70
C MET A 232 6.22 11.52 -1.19
N SER A 233 6.59 12.74 -0.86
CA SER A 233 7.85 13.07 -0.23
C SER A 233 7.64 14.11 0.87
N GLY A 234 8.55 14.16 1.84
CA GLY A 234 8.54 15.18 2.89
C GLY A 234 7.39 15.04 3.88
N ARG A 235 6.69 16.15 4.19
CA ARG A 235 5.66 16.23 5.25
C ARG A 235 4.24 15.92 4.76
N LYS A 236 4.10 15.38 3.55
CA LYS A 236 2.79 15.04 2.98
C LYS A 236 2.22 13.78 3.64
N GLY A 237 0.92 13.79 3.92
CA GLY A 237 0.14 12.66 4.44
C GLY A 237 -1.03 12.32 3.53
N LEU A 238 -1.38 11.04 3.48
CA LEU A 238 -2.58 10.52 2.83
C LEU A 238 -3.59 10.15 3.91
N TYR A 239 -4.81 10.66 3.74
CA TYR A 239 -5.92 10.50 4.66
C TYR A 239 -7.17 10.16 3.86
N TYR A 240 -8.24 9.76 4.53
CA TYR A 240 -9.59 9.80 3.95
C TYR A 240 -10.43 10.85 4.70
N TRP A 241 -11.60 11.23 4.21
CA TRP A 241 -12.48 12.14 4.97
C TRP A 241 -13.93 11.66 4.97
N LYS A 242 -14.64 11.94 6.06
CA LYS A 242 -16.06 11.61 6.20
C LYS A 242 -16.77 12.63 7.06
N ASN A 243 -17.99 13.00 6.69
CA ASN A 243 -18.85 13.83 7.55
C ASN A 243 -19.92 13.02 8.30
N LYS A 244 -20.62 13.69 9.22
CA LYS A 244 -21.72 13.10 9.99
C LYS A 244 -22.91 12.67 9.14
N ALA A 245 -23.09 13.27 7.96
CA ALA A 245 -24.15 12.93 7.01
C ALA A 245 -23.80 11.68 6.16
N GLY A 246 -22.61 11.09 6.35
CA GLY A 246 -22.17 9.90 5.65
C GLY A 246 -21.49 10.16 4.29
N LEU A 247 -21.35 11.42 3.87
CA LEU A 247 -20.55 11.77 2.70
C LEU A 247 -19.07 11.50 2.99
N GLU A 248 -18.39 10.99 1.99
CA GLU A 248 -17.05 10.45 2.11
C GLU A 248 -16.19 10.93 0.94
N VAL A 249 -14.91 11.16 1.22
CA VAL A 249 -13.85 11.39 0.23
C VAL A 249 -12.82 10.31 0.46
N ASP A 250 -12.47 9.59 -0.60
CA ASP A 250 -11.62 8.41 -0.48
C ASP A 250 -10.19 8.76 -0.08
N LEU A 251 -9.58 9.73 -0.76
CA LEU A 251 -8.19 10.13 -0.52
C LEU A 251 -8.06 11.65 -0.42
N VAL A 252 -7.34 12.10 0.60
CA VAL A 252 -7.02 13.49 0.89
C VAL A 252 -5.51 13.58 1.05
N VAL A 253 -4.87 14.34 0.17
CA VAL A 253 -3.45 14.67 0.26
C VAL A 253 -3.33 15.98 1.04
N SER A 254 -2.56 15.95 2.12
CA SER A 254 -2.36 17.10 3.00
C SER A 254 -0.89 17.28 3.32
N GLU A 255 -0.44 18.52 3.40
CA GLU A 255 0.87 18.89 3.95
C GLU A 255 0.66 19.67 5.25
N GLY A 256 0.99 19.03 6.39
CA GLY A 256 0.63 19.56 7.71
C GLY A 256 -0.89 19.65 7.90
N ILE A 257 -1.41 20.87 8.05
CA ILE A 257 -2.86 21.14 8.22
C ILE A 257 -3.54 21.59 6.91
N GLY A 258 -2.77 21.82 5.84
CA GLY A 258 -3.27 22.29 4.56
C GLY A 258 -3.63 21.12 3.64
N VAL A 259 -4.86 21.11 3.13
CA VAL A 259 -5.29 20.16 2.09
C VAL A 259 -4.73 20.63 0.75
N GLU A 260 -3.93 19.77 0.11
CA GLU A 260 -3.37 20.02 -1.21
C GLU A 260 -4.32 19.54 -2.31
N ALA A 261 -4.90 18.37 -2.13
CA ALA A 261 -5.82 17.77 -3.09
C ALA A 261 -6.76 16.76 -2.43
N VAL A 262 -7.92 16.59 -3.05
CA VAL A 262 -8.92 15.58 -2.68
C VAL A 262 -9.24 14.74 -3.91
N TYR A 263 -9.43 13.44 -3.70
CA TYR A 263 -9.67 12.46 -4.75
C TYR A 263 -10.86 11.59 -4.34
N GLN A 264 -11.86 11.55 -5.22
CA GLN A 264 -12.91 10.53 -5.20
C GLN A 264 -12.57 9.50 -6.27
N VAL A 265 -12.54 8.21 -5.91
CA VAL A 265 -12.18 7.14 -6.83
C VAL A 265 -13.46 6.38 -7.24
N ALA A 266 -13.66 6.20 -8.54
CA ALA A 266 -14.83 5.51 -9.08
C ALA A 266 -14.51 4.73 -10.35
N CYS A 267 -15.13 3.55 -10.50
CA CYS A 267 -15.01 2.69 -11.68
C CYS A 267 -15.98 3.10 -12.81
N ASP A 268 -17.08 3.77 -12.49
CA ASP A 268 -18.00 4.39 -13.45
C ASP A 268 -18.58 5.69 -12.86
N LEU A 269 -18.66 6.74 -13.69
CA LEU A 269 -19.21 8.04 -13.35
C LEU A 269 -20.66 8.25 -13.85
N SER A 270 -21.27 7.25 -14.49
CA SER A 270 -22.65 7.31 -14.97
C SER A 270 -23.68 7.47 -13.82
N GLY A 271 -23.31 7.10 -12.60
CA GLY A 271 -24.15 7.18 -11.40
C GLY A 271 -24.03 8.47 -10.57
N GLY A 272 -23.46 9.54 -11.11
CA GLY A 272 -23.32 10.81 -10.40
C GLY A 272 -24.66 11.50 -10.13
N LYS A 273 -25.27 11.28 -8.96
CA LYS A 273 -26.23 12.22 -8.40
C LYS A 273 -25.48 13.52 -8.05
N ASN A 274 -25.77 14.55 -8.86
CA ASN A 274 -25.54 15.98 -8.67
C ASN A 274 -24.15 16.57 -9.06
N GLY A 275 -24.13 17.19 -10.24
CA GLY A 275 -23.77 18.60 -10.42
C GLY A 275 -22.29 18.99 -10.60
N GLY A 276 -21.92 19.40 -11.83
CA GLY A 276 -20.72 20.22 -12.09
C GLY A 276 -19.90 19.76 -13.30
N GLN A 277 -19.73 20.64 -14.29
CA GLN A 277 -19.30 20.36 -15.67
C GLN A 277 -17.79 20.11 -15.85
N GLY A 278 -17.45 19.38 -16.92
CA GLY A 278 -16.11 19.34 -17.55
C GLY A 278 -15.44 17.97 -17.52
N LYS A 279 -15.88 17.01 -18.35
CA LYS A 279 -15.32 15.65 -18.42
C LYS A 279 -14.75 15.37 -19.81
N THR A 280 -13.44 15.19 -19.93
CA THR A 280 -12.78 14.62 -21.12
C THR A 280 -12.35 13.19 -20.84
N ARG A 281 -12.77 12.27 -21.72
CA ARG A 281 -12.79 10.81 -21.52
C ARG A 281 -11.51 10.16 -22.06
N PHE A 282 -10.76 9.42 -21.22
CA PHE A 282 -9.94 8.26 -21.60
C PHE A 282 -9.65 7.38 -20.38
N GLY A 283 -9.90 6.07 -20.49
CA GLY A 283 -9.35 5.02 -19.60
C GLY A 283 -9.69 5.10 -18.12
N GLY A 284 -10.94 4.80 -17.75
CA GLY A 284 -11.32 4.09 -16.52
C GLY A 284 -11.07 4.69 -15.13
N VAL A 285 -10.20 5.69 -14.93
CA VAL A 285 -10.03 6.34 -13.62
C VAL A 285 -10.29 7.83 -13.73
N TRP A 286 -11.31 8.29 -13.00
CA TRP A 286 -11.55 9.72 -12.83
C TRP A 286 -11.08 10.14 -11.45
N VAL A 287 -10.07 10.99 -11.43
CA VAL A 287 -9.69 11.80 -10.28
C VAL A 287 -10.44 13.13 -10.39
N GLY A 288 -11.54 13.28 -9.65
CA GLY A 288 -12.20 14.57 -9.53
C GLY A 288 -11.47 15.42 -8.50
N THR A 289 -10.77 16.47 -8.92
CA THR A 289 -10.24 17.47 -7.99
C THR A 289 -11.25 18.60 -7.75
N GLN A 290 -11.64 18.83 -6.49
CA GLN A 290 -11.96 20.18 -6.06
C GLN A 290 -10.69 20.76 -5.44
N ALA A 291 -9.97 21.55 -6.24
CA ALA A 291 -8.69 22.25 -6.04
C ALA A 291 -7.58 21.80 -7.01
N GLY A 292 -7.84 21.94 -8.31
CA GLY A 292 -6.83 22.46 -9.25
C GLY A 292 -5.59 21.65 -9.62
N LYS A 293 -5.51 20.32 -9.40
CA LYS A 293 -4.45 19.47 -10.01
C LYS A 293 -4.92 18.03 -10.27
N ASN A 294 -5.16 17.68 -11.53
CA ASN A 294 -5.43 16.30 -11.95
C ASN A 294 -4.21 15.41 -11.67
N VAL A 295 -4.41 14.25 -11.04
CA VAL A 295 -3.40 13.19 -11.03
C VAL A 295 -3.69 12.29 -12.23
N TYR A 296 -2.83 12.40 -13.22
CA TYR A 296 -2.74 11.46 -14.31
C TYR A 296 -2.02 10.22 -13.78
N PHE A 297 -2.56 9.03 -14.07
CA PHE A 297 -1.72 7.85 -14.19
C PHE A 297 -0.84 8.16 -15.38
N ASP A 298 0.45 8.42 -15.13
CA ASP A 298 1.38 8.72 -16.22
C ASP A 298 1.37 7.51 -17.15
N GLY A 299 0.95 7.76 -18.40
CA GLY A 299 1.00 6.79 -19.49
C GLY A 299 2.42 6.63 -20.04
#